data_AF-A0A6C0DLV1-F1
#
_entry.id   AF-A0A6C0DLV1-F1
#
_cell.length_a   1.000
_cell.length_b   1.000
_cell.length_c   1.000
_cell.angle_alpha   90.00
_cell.angle_beta   90.00
_cell.angle_gamma   90.00
#
_symmetry.space_group_name_H-M   'P 1'
#
loop_
_entity.id
_entity.type
_entity.pdbx_description
1 polymer ?
#
loop_
_entity_poly.entity_id
_entity_poly.type
_entity_poly.pdbx_seq_one_letter_code
_entity_poly.pdbx_strand_id
1 'polypeptide(L)'
;MNISYFVSGRFGNNLFQYFATKVLGKILGKEYVYNDSKTPLTRGSNNEKIKVDNLTEVDEEKFNEIISNTGNRSPSIEGNIYVVGFFQTQDWITLYRDYIQSLFTEENMDRINDDYTISHIAKHVNAIKPIRDDILIVHLRLDDFFHNAYNSEVIHPKSIIEEINKIEGINKVMYISDTLKRPWELSYVNHLTYSVKNSIAISNSLLTDFGLLYKAKNIMLCRSTLGWIAGILSKENKRNLFPLNEEFKHQTVNKLNDNTIVFNPEYLKSLRMFGQPDIMY
;
A
#
# COMPACT_ATOMS: atom_id res chain seq x y z
N MET A 1 1.64 25.71 15.17
CA MET A 1 2.49 24.57 15.59
C MET A 1 2.22 23.47 14.60
N ASN A 2 3.28 22.93 14.01
CA ASN A 2 3.13 22.19 12.76
C ASN A 2 3.41 20.71 12.99
N ILE A 3 2.86 19.88 12.11
CA ILE A 3 3.17 18.46 12.02
C ILE A 3 3.68 18.13 10.62
N SER A 4 4.76 17.37 10.55
CA SER A 4 5.36 16.88 9.31
C SER A 4 5.86 15.46 9.48
N TYR A 5 6.34 14.82 8.41
CA TYR A 5 6.96 13.49 8.48
C TYR A 5 8.24 13.43 7.67
N PHE A 6 9.04 12.39 7.93
CA PHE A 6 10.17 12.04 7.09
C PHE A 6 9.71 11.25 5.87
N VAL A 7 9.81 11.83 4.68
CA VAL A 7 9.49 11.15 3.43
C VAL A 7 10.49 10.01 3.22
N SER A 8 10.02 8.77 3.32
CA SER A 8 10.89 7.59 3.13
C SER A 8 10.17 6.42 2.47
N GLY A 9 10.92 5.59 1.75
CA GLY A 9 10.38 4.46 1.00
C GLY A 9 9.75 4.86 -0.35
N ARG A 10 8.91 3.97 -0.89
CA ARG A 10 8.23 4.16 -2.19
C ARG A 10 6.87 4.85 -2.02
N PHE A 11 6.24 5.21 -3.14
CA PHE A 11 4.94 5.89 -3.22
C PHE A 11 3.88 5.42 -2.23
N GLY A 12 3.62 4.11 -2.12
CA GLY A 12 2.65 3.57 -1.17
C GLY A 12 2.99 3.93 0.27
N ASN A 13 4.26 3.81 0.67
CA ASN A 13 4.73 4.15 2.01
C ASN A 13 4.53 5.64 2.32
N ASN A 14 4.81 6.52 1.35
CA ASN A 14 4.63 7.96 1.54
C ASN A 14 3.16 8.33 1.76
N LEU A 15 2.23 7.64 1.10
CA LEU A 15 0.80 7.83 1.36
C LEU A 15 0.43 7.40 2.79
N PHE A 16 0.91 6.25 3.28
CA PHE A 16 0.68 5.85 4.67
C PHE A 16 1.24 6.89 5.66
N GLN A 17 2.46 7.36 5.45
CA GLN A 17 3.10 8.41 6.26
C GLN A 17 2.29 9.71 6.27
N TYR A 18 1.86 10.15 5.08
CA TYR A 18 0.99 11.31 4.92
C TYR A 18 -0.32 11.15 5.70
N PHE A 19 -1.03 10.04 5.50
CA PHE A 19 -2.32 9.83 6.17
C PHE A 19 -2.19 9.68 7.69
N ALA A 20 -1.18 8.95 8.19
CA ALA A 20 -0.88 8.89 9.61
C ALA A 20 -0.62 10.28 10.19
N THR A 21 0.16 11.10 9.46
CA THR A 21 0.42 12.49 9.83
C THR A 21 -0.84 13.34 9.89
N LYS A 22 -1.74 13.22 8.89
CA LYS A 22 -3.00 13.96 8.87
C LYS A 22 -3.94 13.54 10.00
N VAL A 23 -4.01 12.24 10.29
CA VAL A 23 -4.77 11.70 11.42
C VAL A 23 -4.24 12.27 12.73
N LEU A 24 -2.93 12.24 12.93
CA LEU A 24 -2.31 12.78 14.14
C LEU A 24 -2.53 14.30 14.27
N GLY A 25 -2.42 15.04 13.16
CA GLY A 25 -2.74 16.46 13.09
C GLY A 25 -4.20 16.75 13.48
N LYS A 26 -5.15 15.93 13.01
CA LYS A 26 -6.56 16.02 13.40
C LYS A 26 -6.77 15.81 14.91
N ILE A 27 -6.11 14.81 15.50
CA ILE A 27 -6.25 14.48 16.94
C ILE A 27 -5.67 15.57 17.82
N LEU A 28 -4.52 16.14 17.42
CA LEU A 28 -3.74 17.09 18.20
C LEU A 28 -4.03 18.56 17.87
N GLY A 29 -4.89 18.83 16.89
CA GLY A 29 -5.17 20.19 16.41
C GLY A 29 -3.95 20.86 15.79
N LYS A 30 -3.14 20.12 15.03
CA LYS A 30 -1.91 20.60 14.38
C LYS A 30 -2.09 20.66 12.86
N GLU A 31 -1.48 21.67 12.25
CA GLU A 31 -1.52 21.85 10.80
C GLU A 31 -0.38 21.08 10.13
N TYR A 32 -0.71 20.38 9.05
CA TYR A 32 0.26 19.68 8.23
C TYR A 32 1.13 20.68 7.47
N VAL A 33 2.44 20.47 7.49
CA VAL A 33 3.40 21.22 6.69
C VAL A 33 4.34 20.22 6.02
N TYR A 34 4.49 20.34 4.70
CA TYR A 34 5.46 19.53 3.97
C TYR A 34 6.88 19.92 4.36
N ASN A 35 7.72 18.92 4.63
CA ASN A 35 9.13 19.13 4.89
C ASN A 35 9.92 18.78 3.63
N ASP A 36 10.36 19.79 2.88
CA ASP A 36 11.19 19.63 1.67
C ASP A 36 12.63 19.13 2.02
N SER A 37 12.98 18.97 3.30
CA SER A 37 14.29 18.47 3.68
C SER A 37 14.41 16.96 3.44
N LYS A 38 15.38 16.58 2.60
CA LYS A 38 15.84 15.18 2.43
C LYS A 38 16.56 14.63 3.66
N THR A 39 16.80 15.47 4.66
CA THR A 39 17.53 15.13 5.85
C THR A 39 16.55 14.95 7.02
N PRO A 40 16.64 13.85 7.78
CA PRO A 40 15.82 13.68 8.98
C PRO A 40 15.99 14.86 9.94
N LEU A 41 14.87 15.43 10.40
CA LEU A 41 14.88 16.40 11.50
C LEU A 41 15.17 15.67 12.80
N THR A 42 16.03 16.21 13.65
CA THR A 42 16.29 15.64 14.99
C THR A 42 16.45 16.73 16.03
N ARG A 43 16.21 16.37 17.30
CA ARG A 43 16.53 17.22 18.45
C ARG A 43 18.05 17.19 18.68
N GLY A 44 18.67 18.35 18.78
CA GLY A 44 20.09 18.51 18.47
C GLY A 44 21.10 17.61 19.19
N SER A 45 21.89 16.88 18.41
CA SER A 45 23.35 16.69 18.52
C SER A 45 23.87 16.08 17.20
N ASN A 46 24.98 16.64 16.68
CA ASN A 46 25.83 16.25 15.53
C ASN A 46 25.70 14.78 15.04
N ASN A 47 25.72 14.40 13.75
CA ASN A 47 26.19 15.01 12.50
C ASN A 47 25.14 14.73 11.37
N GLU A 48 25.10 15.61 10.37
CA GLU A 48 24.25 15.54 9.15
C GLU A 48 22.73 15.71 9.31
N LYS A 49 22.22 16.36 10.37
CA LYS A 49 20.76 16.55 10.56
C LYS A 49 20.35 17.98 10.91
N ILE A 50 19.18 18.43 10.44
CA ILE A 50 18.65 19.78 10.74
C ILE A 50 18.13 19.79 12.19
N LYS A 51 18.68 20.71 13.00
CA LYS A 51 18.20 20.97 14.36
C LYS A 51 16.92 21.81 14.29
N VAL A 52 15.87 21.36 14.96
CA VAL A 52 14.63 22.11 15.13
C VAL A 52 14.31 22.22 16.62
N ASP A 53 14.13 23.44 17.10
CA ASP A 53 13.73 23.70 18.49
C ASP A 53 12.31 23.19 18.74
N ASN A 54 12.07 22.64 19.93
CA ASN A 54 10.78 22.09 20.36
C ASN A 54 10.19 21.05 19.38
N LEU A 55 11.04 20.17 18.85
CA LEU A 55 10.65 19.03 18.03
C LEU A 55 10.36 17.80 18.90
N THR A 56 9.17 17.22 18.71
CA THR A 56 8.80 15.92 19.26
C THR A 56 8.71 14.90 18.14
N GLU A 57 9.55 13.86 18.20
CA GLU A 57 9.42 12.71 17.31
C GLU A 57 8.27 11.81 17.78
N VAL A 58 7.50 11.31 16.81
CA VAL A 58 6.41 10.35 17.02
C VAL A 58 6.65 9.18 16.08
N ASP A 59 7.06 8.06 16.66
CA ASP A 59 7.23 6.77 15.99
C ASP A 59 5.94 5.93 16.05
N GLU A 60 6.00 4.68 15.57
CA GLU A 60 4.83 3.79 15.56
C GLU A 60 4.30 3.46 16.96
N GLU A 61 5.18 3.28 17.96
CA GLU A 61 4.77 2.97 19.33
C GLU A 61 3.99 4.15 19.93
N LYS A 62 4.57 5.35 19.85
CA LYS A 62 3.93 6.57 20.36
C LYS A 62 2.69 6.95 19.56
N PHE A 63 2.69 6.69 18.25
CA PHE A 63 1.49 6.86 17.43
C PHE A 63 0.37 5.96 17.94
N ASN A 64 0.63 4.66 18.16
CA ASN A 64 -0.36 3.72 18.67
C ASN A 64 -0.85 4.10 20.07
N GLU A 65 0.01 4.62 20.95
CA GLU A 65 -0.37 5.17 22.25
C GLU A 65 -1.35 6.34 22.10
N ILE A 66 -1.06 7.29 21.21
CA ILE A 66 -1.93 8.45 20.97
C ILE A 66 -3.28 8.03 20.39
N ILE A 67 -3.28 7.12 19.40
CA ILE A 67 -4.52 6.60 18.81
C ILE A 67 -5.37 5.88 19.87
N SER A 68 -4.76 5.03 20.69
CA SER A 68 -5.48 4.23 21.70
C SER A 68 -6.09 5.08 22.82
N ASN A 69 -5.52 6.25 23.09
CA ASN A 69 -6.01 7.18 24.11
C ASN A 69 -7.03 8.22 23.59
N THR A 70 -7.43 8.14 22.32
CA THR A 70 -8.44 9.06 21.78
C THR A 70 -9.79 8.89 22.50
N GLY A 71 -10.24 9.94 23.17
CA GLY A 71 -11.49 9.96 23.95
C GLY A 71 -11.33 10.15 25.47
N ASN A 72 -10.16 9.82 26.05
CA ASN A 72 -9.92 9.88 27.50
C ASN A 72 -9.10 11.10 27.97
N ARG A 73 -9.11 12.18 27.16
CA ARG A 73 -8.21 13.36 27.10
C ARG A 73 -7.16 13.20 26.01
N SER A 74 -7.24 14.03 24.97
CA SER A 74 -6.21 14.07 23.93
C SER A 74 -4.87 14.42 24.56
N PRO A 75 -3.81 13.61 24.35
CA PRO A 75 -2.48 13.96 24.83
C PRO A 75 -2.07 15.30 24.22
N SER A 76 -1.73 16.29 25.05
CA SER A 76 -1.23 17.58 24.56
C SER A 76 0.27 17.46 24.29
N ILE A 77 0.64 17.31 23.03
CA ILE A 77 2.05 17.40 22.63
C ILE A 77 2.34 18.86 22.26
N GLU A 78 3.18 19.50 23.06
CA GLU A 78 3.66 20.85 22.81
C GLU A 78 4.72 20.87 21.69
N GLY A 79 4.80 21.98 20.96
CA GLY A 79 5.78 22.18 19.90
C GLY A 79 5.42 21.57 18.55
N ASN A 80 6.46 21.41 17.72
CA ASN A 80 6.39 20.82 16.39
C ASN A 80 6.51 19.30 16.50
N ILE A 81 5.79 18.59 15.63
CA ILE A 81 5.78 17.13 15.64
C ILE A 81 6.38 16.61 14.35
N TYR A 82 7.26 15.62 14.48
CA TYR A 82 7.88 14.93 13.37
C TYR A 82 7.55 13.44 13.42
N VAL A 83 6.78 12.99 12.45
CA VAL A 83 6.29 11.62 12.37
C VAL A 83 7.32 10.75 11.64
N VAL A 84 7.75 9.66 12.27
CA VAL A 84 8.84 8.79 11.79
C VAL A 84 8.39 7.34 11.80
N GLY A 85 8.29 6.69 10.63
CA GLY A 85 7.83 5.31 10.54
C GLY A 85 7.04 5.07 9.27
N PHE A 86 6.42 3.88 9.13
CA PHE A 86 5.59 3.56 7.98
C PHE A 86 4.11 3.42 8.33
N PHE A 87 3.77 3.12 9.60
CA PHE A 87 2.39 3.13 10.12
C PHE A 87 1.47 2.17 9.37
N GLN A 88 1.98 1.01 8.95
CA GLN A 88 1.27 0.06 8.09
C GLN A 88 0.41 -0.92 8.90
N THR A 89 -0.41 -0.39 9.81
CA THR A 89 -1.25 -1.18 10.72
C THR A 89 -2.75 -0.95 10.48
N GLN A 90 -3.54 -2.00 10.67
CA GLN A 90 -4.96 -2.03 10.33
C GLN A 90 -5.83 -1.08 11.16
N ASP A 91 -5.52 -0.96 12.46
CA ASP A 91 -6.46 -0.43 13.45
C ASP A 91 -6.79 1.04 13.21
N TRP A 92 -5.77 1.90 13.11
CA TRP A 92 -5.99 3.33 12.90
C TRP A 92 -6.59 3.63 11.52
N ILE A 93 -6.22 2.86 10.50
CA ILE A 93 -6.74 3.03 9.14
C ILE A 93 -8.24 2.75 9.11
N THR A 94 -8.66 1.70 9.81
CA THR A 94 -10.07 1.34 9.91
C THR A 94 -10.83 2.42 10.66
N LEU A 95 -10.29 2.87 11.79
CA LEU A 95 -10.92 3.90 12.64
C LEU A 95 -11.07 5.25 11.93
N TYR A 96 -10.07 5.67 11.14
CA TYR A 96 -10.04 6.98 10.48
C TYR A 96 -10.31 6.93 8.97
N ARG A 97 -10.86 5.82 8.46
CA ARG A 97 -11.06 5.60 7.02
C ARG A 97 -11.79 6.74 6.33
N ASP A 98 -12.95 7.16 6.85
CA ASP A 98 -13.77 8.20 6.22
C ASP A 98 -13.03 9.52 6.15
N TYR A 99 -12.27 9.84 7.20
CA TYR A 99 -11.41 11.02 7.21
C TYR A 99 -10.30 10.89 6.17
N ILE A 100 -9.59 9.76 6.11
CA ILE A 100 -8.54 9.49 5.12
C ILE A 100 -9.09 9.61 3.69
N GLN A 101 -10.25 9.01 3.40
CA GLN A 101 -10.91 9.12 2.09
C GLN A 101 -11.33 10.55 1.77
N SER A 102 -11.76 11.33 2.76
CA SER A 102 -12.14 12.74 2.56
C SER A 102 -10.97 13.65 2.17
N LEU A 103 -9.74 13.25 2.49
CA LEU A 103 -8.54 13.98 2.09
C LEU A 103 -8.22 13.79 0.61
N PHE A 104 -8.64 12.69 0.00
CA PHE A 104 -8.24 12.31 -1.36
C PHE A 104 -9.13 12.97 -2.43
N THR A 105 -8.85 14.25 -2.70
CA THR A 105 -9.65 15.14 -3.56
C THR A 105 -8.77 15.91 -4.55
N GLU A 106 -9.37 16.45 -5.61
CA GLU A 106 -8.64 17.21 -6.63
C GLU A 106 -8.22 18.62 -6.15
N GLU A 107 -8.83 19.08 -5.06
CA GLU A 107 -8.59 20.37 -4.42
C GLU A 107 -7.49 20.31 -3.35
N ASN A 108 -7.19 19.13 -2.81
CA ASN A 108 -6.18 18.98 -1.77
C ASN A 108 -4.76 19.08 -2.37
N MET A 109 -4.12 20.24 -2.17
CA MET A 109 -2.78 20.54 -2.68
C MET A 109 -1.63 20.04 -1.79
N ASP A 110 -1.92 19.29 -0.73
CA ASP A 110 -0.89 18.74 0.15
C ASP A 110 0.10 17.89 -0.66
N ARG A 111 1.40 18.18 -0.48
CA ARG A 111 2.49 17.37 -1.00
C ARG A 111 2.65 16.10 -0.17
N ILE A 112 2.86 14.97 -0.84
CA ILE A 112 3.16 13.67 -0.22
C ILE A 112 4.66 13.35 -0.35
N ASN A 113 5.28 13.81 -1.43
CA ASN A 113 6.72 13.79 -1.65
C ASN A 113 7.07 14.84 -2.73
N ASP A 114 8.32 14.83 -3.19
CA ASP A 114 8.81 15.80 -4.18
C ASP A 114 8.08 15.71 -5.53
N ASP A 115 7.51 14.54 -5.85
CA ASP A 115 6.91 14.23 -7.16
C ASP A 115 5.38 14.37 -7.17
N TYR A 116 4.71 14.23 -6.02
CA TYR A 116 3.26 14.08 -5.94
C TYR A 116 2.59 14.96 -4.87
N THR A 117 1.51 15.60 -5.28
CA THR A 117 0.46 16.12 -4.40
C THR A 117 -0.76 15.20 -4.41
N ILE A 118 -1.63 15.30 -3.40
CA ILE A 118 -2.91 14.57 -3.38
C ILE A 118 -3.74 14.93 -4.62
N SER A 119 -3.85 16.21 -4.96
CA SER A 119 -4.61 16.69 -6.12
C SER A 119 -4.13 16.10 -7.44
N HIS A 120 -2.81 15.97 -7.63
CA HIS A 120 -2.22 15.37 -8.83
C HIS A 120 -2.66 13.90 -8.95
N ILE A 121 -2.54 13.13 -7.87
CA ILE A 121 -2.95 11.72 -7.86
C ILE A 121 -4.46 11.60 -8.08
N ALA A 122 -5.27 12.38 -7.37
CA ALA A 122 -6.73 12.34 -7.46
C ALA A 122 -7.23 12.64 -8.88
N LYS A 123 -6.68 13.67 -9.53
CA LYS A 123 -7.00 14.00 -10.94
C LYS A 123 -6.68 12.85 -11.89
N HIS A 124 -5.51 12.24 -11.75
CA HIS A 124 -5.11 11.10 -12.59
C HIS A 124 -6.05 9.90 -12.39
N VAL A 125 -6.36 9.58 -11.13
CA VAL A 125 -7.26 8.48 -10.77
C VAL A 125 -8.68 8.72 -11.26
N ASN A 126 -9.18 9.96 -11.18
CA ASN A 126 -10.53 10.30 -11.65
C ASN A 126 -10.67 10.28 -13.17
N ALA A 127 -9.59 10.50 -13.91
CA ALA A 127 -9.58 10.33 -15.36
C ALA A 127 -9.71 8.86 -15.80
N ILE A 128 -9.43 7.89 -14.92
CA ILE A 128 -9.57 6.46 -15.21
C ILE A 128 -11.04 6.07 -15.14
N LYS A 129 -11.51 5.45 -16.23
CA LYS A 129 -12.89 4.97 -16.33
C LYS A 129 -13.17 3.88 -15.29
N PRO A 130 -14.40 3.80 -14.75
CA PRO A 130 -14.79 2.72 -13.87
C PRO A 130 -14.53 1.34 -14.48
N ILE A 131 -14.01 0.42 -13.66
CA ILE A 131 -13.75 -0.96 -14.08
C ILE A 131 -15.04 -1.76 -13.94
N ARG A 132 -15.32 -2.61 -14.93
CA ARG A 132 -16.50 -3.48 -14.93
C ARG A 132 -16.45 -4.49 -13.78
N ASP A 133 -17.62 -4.85 -13.27
CA ASP A 133 -17.80 -5.78 -12.14
C ASP A 133 -17.38 -7.22 -12.46
N ASP A 134 -17.24 -7.59 -13.74
CA ASP A 134 -16.80 -8.91 -14.16
C ASP A 134 -15.29 -8.99 -14.45
N ILE A 135 -14.54 -7.95 -14.08
CA ILE A 135 -13.09 -7.90 -14.18
C ILE A 135 -12.48 -8.00 -12.77
N LEU A 136 -11.49 -8.88 -12.63
CA LEU A 136 -10.62 -8.95 -11.47
C LEU A 136 -9.27 -8.31 -11.79
N ILE A 137 -8.85 -7.32 -11.00
CA ILE A 137 -7.49 -6.78 -11.06
C ILE A 137 -6.62 -7.51 -10.04
N VAL A 138 -5.53 -8.11 -10.49
CA VAL A 138 -4.57 -8.82 -9.63
C VAL A 138 -3.28 -8.01 -9.59
N HIS A 139 -2.93 -7.51 -8.40
CA HIS A 139 -1.69 -6.75 -8.20
C HIS A 139 -0.54 -7.67 -7.85
N LEU A 140 0.49 -7.67 -8.70
CA LEU A 140 1.71 -8.44 -8.53
C LEU A 140 2.87 -7.53 -8.15
N ARG A 141 3.63 -7.93 -7.13
CA ARG A 141 4.85 -7.25 -6.71
C ARG A 141 6.01 -8.24 -6.79
N LEU A 142 6.85 -8.07 -7.81
CA LEU A 142 7.92 -9.03 -8.15
C LEU A 142 9.34 -8.43 -8.00
N ASP A 143 9.52 -7.15 -8.33
CA ASP A 143 10.80 -6.41 -8.41
C ASP A 143 11.80 -6.68 -7.25
N ASP A 144 11.59 -6.05 -6.10
CA ASP A 144 12.48 -6.14 -4.94
C ASP A 144 12.09 -7.25 -3.96
N PHE A 145 11.02 -7.99 -4.25
CA PHE A 145 10.52 -9.03 -3.37
C PHE A 145 11.49 -10.20 -3.30
N PHE A 146 11.75 -10.62 -2.07
CA PHE A 146 12.60 -11.77 -1.84
C PHE A 146 11.91 -13.00 -2.41
N HIS A 147 12.59 -13.74 -3.27
CA HIS A 147 12.02 -14.89 -4.00
C HIS A 147 12.91 -16.13 -3.93
N ASN A 148 13.97 -16.09 -3.10
CA ASN A 148 14.94 -17.17 -2.97
C ASN A 148 14.77 -17.84 -1.60
N ALA A 149 14.52 -19.15 -1.58
CA ALA A 149 14.44 -19.95 -0.37
C ALA A 149 13.18 -19.72 0.52
N TYR A 150 13.30 -20.01 1.82
CA TYR A 150 12.20 -20.23 2.75
C TYR A 150 11.44 -18.97 3.19
N ASN A 151 11.95 -17.76 2.91
CA ASN A 151 11.35 -16.47 3.30
C ASN A 151 10.82 -15.69 2.09
N SER A 152 10.34 -16.37 1.06
CA SER A 152 9.85 -15.72 -0.15
C SER A 152 8.61 -14.87 0.12
N GLU A 153 8.59 -13.65 -0.40
CA GLU A 153 7.47 -12.71 -0.34
C GLU A 153 6.59 -12.81 -1.59
N VAL A 154 7.05 -13.53 -2.62
CA VAL A 154 6.33 -13.73 -3.87
C VAL A 154 5.36 -14.90 -3.71
N ILE A 155 4.06 -14.60 -3.83
CA ILE A 155 3.01 -15.63 -3.79
C ILE A 155 3.24 -16.62 -4.93
N HIS A 156 3.08 -17.90 -4.66
CA HIS A 156 3.19 -18.94 -5.66
C HIS A 156 2.04 -18.83 -6.69
N PRO A 157 2.28 -18.93 -8.01
CA PRO A 157 1.22 -18.76 -9.01
C PRO A 157 0.03 -19.69 -8.84
N LYS A 158 0.29 -20.94 -8.43
CA LYS A 158 -0.76 -21.93 -8.09
C LYS A 158 -1.79 -21.37 -7.12
N SER A 159 -1.36 -20.74 -6.02
CA SER A 159 -2.29 -20.16 -5.05
C SER A 159 -3.13 -19.02 -5.66
N ILE A 160 -2.52 -18.18 -6.50
CA ILE A 160 -3.27 -17.13 -7.23
C ILE A 160 -4.31 -17.76 -8.15
N ILE A 161 -3.92 -18.77 -8.94
CA ILE A 161 -4.80 -19.45 -9.91
C ILE A 161 -5.96 -20.15 -9.19
N GLU A 162 -5.66 -20.86 -8.09
CA GLU A 162 -6.67 -21.54 -7.27
C GLU A 162 -7.68 -20.57 -6.68
N GLU A 163 -7.22 -19.43 -6.14
CA GLU A 163 -8.12 -18.41 -5.63
C GLU A 163 -8.95 -17.77 -6.73
N ILE A 164 -8.37 -17.47 -7.90
CA ILE A 164 -9.11 -16.94 -9.06
C ILE A 164 -10.23 -17.89 -9.48
N ASN A 165 -9.95 -19.20 -9.56
CA ASN A 165 -10.91 -20.21 -10.01
C ASN A 165 -12.09 -20.41 -9.06
N LYS A 166 -11.98 -19.98 -7.79
CA LYS A 166 -13.09 -20.01 -6.83
C LYS A 166 -14.06 -18.85 -7.02
N ILE A 167 -13.71 -17.84 -7.82
CA ILE A 167 -14.48 -16.60 -7.91
C ILE A 167 -15.51 -16.69 -9.05
N GLU A 168 -16.78 -16.76 -8.68
CA GLU A 168 -17.88 -16.69 -9.64
C GLU A 168 -18.09 -15.27 -10.21
N GLY A 169 -18.55 -15.21 -11.47
CA GLY A 169 -18.93 -13.98 -12.17
C GLY A 169 -17.77 -13.18 -12.76
N ILE A 170 -16.53 -13.65 -12.63
CA ILE A 170 -15.35 -13.03 -13.25
C ILE A 170 -15.13 -13.62 -14.65
N ASN A 171 -15.16 -12.74 -15.65
CA ASN A 171 -14.97 -13.12 -17.06
C ASN A 171 -13.59 -12.76 -17.60
N LYS A 172 -12.88 -11.85 -16.92
CA LYS A 172 -11.57 -11.35 -17.31
C LYS A 172 -10.69 -11.08 -16.10
N VAL A 173 -9.42 -11.46 -16.20
CA VAL A 173 -8.40 -11.16 -15.18
C VAL A 173 -7.35 -10.23 -15.78
N MET A 174 -6.98 -9.19 -15.05
CA MET A 174 -5.91 -8.27 -15.45
C MET A 174 -4.83 -8.28 -14.38
N TYR A 175 -3.66 -8.79 -14.74
CA TYR A 175 -2.48 -8.73 -13.91
C TYR A 175 -1.80 -7.38 -14.13
N ILE A 176 -1.61 -6.63 -13.04
CA ILE A 176 -0.83 -5.39 -13.04
C ILE A 176 0.44 -5.64 -12.23
N SER A 177 1.56 -5.10 -12.69
CA SER A 177 2.84 -5.21 -11.99
C SER A 177 3.72 -4.01 -12.33
N ASP A 178 4.77 -3.83 -11.53
CA ASP A 178 5.90 -2.99 -11.95
C ASP A 178 6.51 -3.54 -13.25
N THR A 179 7.36 -2.75 -13.89
CA THR A 179 8.10 -3.13 -15.09
C THR A 179 8.85 -4.43 -14.84
N LEU A 180 8.57 -5.44 -15.66
CA LEU A 180 9.24 -6.74 -15.61
C LEU A 180 10.67 -6.57 -16.19
N LYS A 181 11.67 -6.71 -15.33
CA LYS A 181 13.10 -6.48 -15.64
C LYS A 181 13.87 -7.78 -15.80
N ARG A 182 13.43 -8.86 -15.14
CA ARG A 182 14.19 -10.13 -15.06
C ARG A 182 13.44 -11.27 -15.74
N PRO A 183 14.14 -12.22 -16.39
CA PRO A 183 13.50 -13.34 -17.08
C PRO A 183 12.50 -14.13 -16.23
N TRP A 184 12.77 -14.31 -14.94
CA TRP A 184 11.86 -15.03 -14.05
C TRP A 184 10.55 -14.29 -13.81
N GLU A 185 10.55 -12.96 -13.81
CA GLU A 185 9.35 -12.13 -13.64
C GLU A 185 8.45 -12.28 -14.87
N LEU A 186 9.05 -12.28 -16.06
CA LEU A 186 8.34 -12.59 -17.30
C LEU A 186 7.77 -14.01 -17.30
N SER A 187 8.56 -15.02 -16.92
CA SER A 187 8.09 -16.41 -16.84
C SER A 187 6.95 -16.58 -15.83
N TYR A 188 7.04 -15.92 -14.68
CA TYR A 188 6.01 -15.93 -13.65
C TYR A 188 4.69 -15.35 -14.18
N VAL A 189 4.74 -14.17 -14.80
CA VAL A 189 3.54 -13.52 -15.35
C VAL A 189 2.98 -14.30 -16.54
N ASN A 190 3.83 -14.83 -17.41
CA ASN A 190 3.41 -15.67 -18.54
C ASN A 190 2.70 -16.93 -18.05
N HIS A 191 3.21 -17.58 -17.01
CA HIS A 191 2.55 -18.75 -16.45
C HIS A 191 1.14 -18.42 -15.93
N LEU A 192 0.97 -17.27 -15.26
CA LEU A 192 -0.35 -16.79 -14.83
C LEU A 192 -1.28 -16.49 -16.01
N THR A 193 -0.78 -15.84 -17.07
CA THR A 193 -1.61 -15.48 -18.23
C THR A 193 -2.02 -16.69 -19.07
N TYR A 194 -1.15 -17.69 -19.19
CA TYR A 194 -1.48 -18.94 -19.89
C TYR A 194 -2.40 -19.87 -19.09
N SER A 195 -2.32 -19.83 -17.75
CA SER A 195 -3.08 -20.74 -16.88
C SER A 195 -4.49 -20.24 -16.57
N VAL A 196 -4.77 -18.95 -16.76
CA VAL A 196 -6.08 -18.35 -16.46
C VAL A 196 -6.75 -17.89 -17.75
N LYS A 197 -7.93 -18.44 -18.05
CA LYS A 197 -8.71 -18.08 -19.23
C LYS A 197 -9.05 -16.59 -19.24
N ASN A 198 -9.01 -15.96 -20.42
CA ASN A 198 -9.33 -14.55 -20.62
C ASN A 198 -8.52 -13.61 -19.71
N SER A 199 -7.25 -13.93 -19.47
CA SER A 199 -6.38 -13.10 -18.66
C SER A 199 -5.35 -12.34 -19.51
N ILE A 200 -4.95 -11.17 -19.03
CA ILE A 200 -3.92 -10.34 -19.66
C ILE A 200 -3.00 -9.77 -18.59
N ALA A 201 -1.73 -9.59 -18.93
CA ALA A 201 -0.81 -8.78 -18.14
C ALA A 201 -0.70 -7.40 -18.78
N ILE A 202 -0.75 -6.36 -17.94
CA ILE A 202 -0.58 -4.98 -18.35
C ILE A 202 0.51 -4.34 -17.49
N SER A 203 1.30 -3.47 -18.11
CA SER A 203 2.32 -2.67 -17.46
C SER A 203 2.07 -1.23 -17.84
N ASN A 204 1.85 -0.36 -16.84
CA ASN A 204 1.55 1.05 -17.05
C ASN A 204 2.44 1.93 -16.17
N SER A 205 2.15 3.23 -16.13
CA SER A 205 2.70 4.11 -15.11
C SER A 205 2.14 3.76 -13.73
N LEU A 206 2.94 4.05 -12.70
CA LEU A 206 2.57 3.90 -11.29
C LEU A 206 1.17 4.47 -10.95
N LEU A 207 0.87 5.69 -11.41
CA LEU A 207 -0.43 6.33 -11.15
C LEU A 207 -1.57 5.64 -11.90
N THR A 208 -1.30 5.07 -13.07
CA THR A 208 -2.31 4.30 -13.82
C THR A 208 -2.64 3.02 -13.09
N ASP A 209 -1.63 2.26 -12.65
CA ASP A 209 -1.85 1.04 -11.88
C ASP A 209 -2.56 1.32 -10.55
N PHE A 210 -2.18 2.40 -9.87
CA PHE A 210 -2.85 2.88 -8.66
C PHE A 210 -4.34 3.18 -8.92
N GLY A 211 -4.64 3.89 -10.00
CA GLY A 211 -6.01 4.24 -10.35
C GLY A 211 -6.85 3.07 -10.84
N LEU A 212 -6.25 2.09 -11.53
CA LEU A 212 -6.92 0.83 -11.87
C LEU A 212 -7.34 0.07 -10.60
N LEU A 213 -6.44 -0.02 -9.60
CA LEU A 213 -6.75 -0.62 -8.31
C LEU A 213 -7.82 0.15 -7.53
N TYR A 214 -7.74 1.49 -7.55
CA TYR A 214 -8.71 2.35 -6.88
C TYR A 214 -10.12 2.23 -7.51
N LYS A 215 -10.22 2.15 -8.84
CA LYS A 215 -11.50 2.07 -9.58
C LYS A 215 -12.02 0.64 -9.75
N ALA A 216 -11.27 -0.36 -9.33
CA ALA A 216 -11.68 -1.75 -9.40
C ALA A 216 -12.80 -2.05 -8.40
N LYS A 217 -13.66 -2.99 -8.78
CA LYS A 217 -14.69 -3.55 -7.90
C LYS A 217 -14.28 -4.90 -7.32
N ASN A 218 -13.44 -5.63 -8.05
CA ASN A 218 -12.82 -6.86 -7.59
C ASN A 218 -11.30 -6.72 -7.70
N ILE A 219 -10.61 -6.90 -6.58
CA ILE A 219 -9.15 -6.87 -6.53
C ILE A 219 -8.60 -8.11 -5.81
N MET A 220 -7.45 -8.58 -6.25
CA MET A 220 -6.59 -9.49 -5.49
C MET A 220 -5.26 -8.79 -5.30
N LEU A 221 -4.83 -8.66 -4.05
CA LEU A 221 -3.62 -7.93 -3.71
C LEU A 221 -2.49 -8.87 -3.30
N CYS A 222 -1.26 -8.35 -3.37
CA CYS A 222 -0.09 -8.91 -2.70
C CYS A 222 0.26 -8.05 -1.48
N ARG A 223 1.37 -8.37 -0.80
CA ARG A 223 1.86 -7.60 0.36
C ARG A 223 2.50 -6.26 -0.02
N SER A 224 1.77 -5.42 -0.77
CA SER A 224 2.27 -4.15 -1.29
C SER A 224 1.42 -2.97 -0.85
N THR A 225 2.07 -1.97 -0.27
CA THR A 225 1.45 -0.74 0.22
C THR A 225 0.73 0.05 -0.85
N LEU A 226 1.16 -0.04 -2.12
CA LEU A 226 0.46 0.54 -3.27
C LEU A 226 -0.97 -0.02 -3.39
N GLY A 227 -1.08 -1.35 -3.41
CA GLY A 227 -2.36 -2.05 -3.50
C GLY A 227 -3.23 -1.81 -2.29
N TRP A 228 -2.62 -1.84 -1.10
CA TRP A 228 -3.35 -1.64 0.16
C TRP A 228 -4.00 -0.26 0.21
N ILE A 229 -3.24 0.80 -0.06
CA ILE A 229 -3.78 2.16 0.05
C ILE A 229 -4.77 2.49 -1.07
N ALA A 230 -4.56 1.98 -2.29
CA ALA A 230 -5.58 2.07 -3.34
C ALA A 230 -6.90 1.41 -2.90
N GLY A 231 -6.78 0.23 -2.28
CA GLY A 231 -7.91 -0.53 -1.76
C GLY A 231 -8.66 0.17 -0.63
N ILE A 232 -7.93 0.76 0.33
CA ILE A 232 -8.46 1.54 1.45
C ILE A 232 -9.20 2.78 0.98
N LEU A 233 -8.64 3.49 -0.01
CA LEU A 233 -9.19 4.75 -0.51
C LEU A 233 -10.39 4.56 -1.44
N SER A 234 -10.50 3.39 -2.07
CA SER A 234 -11.60 3.08 -2.98
C SER A 234 -12.95 3.00 -2.26
N LYS A 235 -13.98 3.56 -2.90
CA LYS A 235 -15.39 3.35 -2.56
C LYS A 235 -16.08 2.33 -3.45
N GLU A 236 -15.40 1.84 -4.49
CA GLU A 236 -15.95 0.94 -5.51
C GLU A 236 -15.71 -0.54 -5.18
N ASN A 237 -14.73 -0.82 -4.32
CA ASN A 237 -14.29 -2.18 -3.97
C ASN A 237 -15.40 -3.01 -3.30
N LYS A 238 -15.98 -3.93 -4.07
CA LYS A 238 -17.02 -4.89 -3.65
C LYS A 238 -16.45 -6.22 -3.19
N ARG A 239 -15.29 -6.63 -3.69
CA ARG A 239 -14.64 -7.90 -3.35
C ARG A 239 -13.13 -7.71 -3.35
N ASN A 240 -12.48 -8.06 -2.24
CA ASN A 240 -11.02 -7.92 -2.12
C ASN A 240 -10.43 -9.22 -1.61
N LEU A 241 -9.53 -9.85 -2.36
CA LEU A 241 -8.75 -11.00 -1.90
C LEU A 241 -7.41 -10.52 -1.37
N PHE A 242 -7.10 -10.91 -0.14
CA PHE A 242 -5.92 -10.44 0.57
C PHE A 242 -5.12 -11.62 1.14
N PRO A 243 -3.80 -11.70 0.89
CA PRO A 243 -2.99 -12.78 1.42
C PRO A 243 -2.80 -12.59 2.92
N LEU A 244 -2.95 -13.67 3.68
CA LEU A 244 -2.66 -13.68 5.11
C LEU A 244 -1.23 -13.20 5.38
N ASN A 245 -1.09 -12.18 6.23
CA ASN A 245 0.20 -11.63 6.64
C ASN A 245 0.45 -11.84 8.14
N GLU A 246 1.10 -12.95 8.48
CA GLU A 246 1.48 -13.29 9.86
C GLU A 246 2.98 -13.06 10.15
N GLU A 247 3.81 -12.92 9.10
CA GLU A 247 5.27 -12.89 9.24
C GLU A 247 5.79 -11.50 9.61
N PHE A 248 5.09 -10.42 9.21
CA PHE A 248 5.54 -9.05 9.40
C PHE A 248 4.78 -8.33 10.52
N LYS A 249 5.37 -8.31 11.72
CA LYS A 249 4.78 -7.68 12.92
C LYS A 249 4.41 -6.19 12.76
N HIS A 250 5.09 -5.47 11.87
CA HIS A 250 4.90 -4.03 11.63
C HIS A 250 4.03 -3.73 10.41
N GLN A 251 3.55 -4.76 9.70
CA GLN A 251 2.69 -4.61 8.53
C GLN A 251 1.44 -5.46 8.71
N THR A 252 0.48 -4.96 9.48
CA THR A 252 -0.68 -5.74 9.93
C THR A 252 -1.96 -5.43 9.17
N VAL A 253 -1.88 -4.67 8.06
CA VAL A 253 -3.02 -4.49 7.16
C VAL A 253 -3.39 -5.84 6.56
N ASN A 254 -4.49 -6.41 7.03
CA ASN A 254 -5.02 -7.71 6.61
C ASN A 254 -6.47 -7.61 6.11
N LYS A 255 -7.09 -6.43 6.22
CA LYS A 255 -8.49 -6.21 5.86
C LYS A 255 -8.68 -4.86 5.18
N LEU A 256 -9.14 -4.85 3.94
CA LEU A 256 -9.44 -3.60 3.24
C LEU A 256 -10.83 -3.08 3.54
N ASN A 257 -11.83 -3.92 3.80
CA ASN A 257 -13.18 -3.55 4.26
C ASN A 257 -13.91 -4.84 4.66
N ASP A 258 -15.20 -4.78 4.94
CA ASP A 258 -15.99 -5.97 5.33
C ASP A 258 -16.13 -7.02 4.23
N ASN A 259 -15.85 -6.64 2.96
CA ASN A 259 -15.85 -7.57 1.83
C ASN A 259 -14.45 -8.16 1.55
N THR A 260 -13.50 -8.01 2.46
CA THR A 260 -12.18 -8.66 2.32
C THR A 260 -12.26 -10.13 2.68
N ILE A 261 -11.82 -10.96 1.74
CA ILE A 261 -11.60 -12.39 1.92
C ILE A 261 -10.09 -12.59 2.09
N VAL A 262 -9.69 -13.09 3.25
CA VAL A 262 -8.29 -13.44 3.52
C VAL A 262 -8.05 -14.87 3.05
N PHE A 263 -7.00 -15.09 2.25
CA PHE A 263 -6.59 -16.42 1.83
C PHE A 263 -5.18 -16.74 2.34
N ASN A 264 -4.87 -18.01 2.51
CA ASN A 264 -3.55 -18.47 2.97
C ASN A 264 -2.70 -18.91 1.76
N PRO A 265 -1.85 -18.04 1.20
CA PRO A 265 -1.05 -18.38 0.03
C PRO A 265 0.09 -19.34 0.35
N GLU A 266 0.43 -20.18 -0.62
CA GLU A 266 1.78 -20.72 -0.71
C GLU A 266 2.71 -19.64 -1.27
N TYR A 267 3.94 -19.55 -0.75
CA TYR A 267 4.97 -18.64 -1.26
C TYR A 267 6.00 -19.40 -2.10
N LEU A 268 6.63 -18.70 -3.05
CA LEU A 268 7.56 -19.29 -4.01
C LEU A 268 8.87 -19.71 -3.33
N LYS A 269 9.04 -21.00 -3.00
CA LYS A 269 10.23 -21.50 -2.28
C LYS A 269 11.49 -21.61 -3.14
N SER A 270 11.36 -21.77 -4.47
CA SER A 270 12.49 -21.76 -5.40
C SER A 270 12.08 -21.41 -6.83
N LEU A 271 12.97 -20.74 -7.57
CA LEU A 271 12.79 -20.40 -8.98
C LEU A 271 12.88 -21.61 -9.94
N ARG A 272 13.18 -22.82 -9.45
CA ARG A 272 13.32 -24.03 -10.29
C ARG A 272 12.07 -24.38 -11.10
N MET A 273 10.93 -23.78 -10.75
CA MET A 273 9.65 -24.00 -11.40
C MET A 273 9.54 -23.47 -12.84
N PHE A 274 10.44 -22.59 -13.28
CA PHE A 274 10.28 -21.90 -14.56
C PHE A 274 11.34 -22.25 -15.63
N GLY A 275 11.90 -23.46 -15.59
CA GLY A 275 12.69 -23.98 -16.73
C GLY A 275 14.04 -24.63 -16.40
N GLN A 276 14.17 -25.34 -15.28
CA GLN A 276 15.07 -26.51 -15.30
C GLN A 276 14.21 -27.77 -15.40
N PRO A 277 14.52 -28.69 -16.32
CA PRO A 277 13.69 -29.85 -16.59
C PRO A 277 13.84 -30.81 -15.43
N ASP A 278 12.92 -30.76 -14.48
CA ASP A 278 12.53 -31.88 -13.64
C ASP A 278 11.20 -31.50 -12.98
N ILE A 279 10.12 -31.99 -13.61
CA ILE A 279 8.85 -32.48 -13.05
C ILE A 279 7.89 -32.53 -14.26
N MET A 280 8.09 -33.56 -15.09
CA MET A 280 6.95 -34.32 -15.60
C MET A 280 6.66 -35.35 -14.51
N TYR A 281 5.56 -35.21 -13.78
CA TYR A 281 4.72 -36.28 -13.24
C TYR A 281 3.38 -35.69 -12.81
#